data_AF-A0A834FD80-F1
#
_entry.id   AF-A0A834FD80-F1
#
_cell.length_a   1.000
_cell.length_b   1.000
_cell.length_c   1.000
_cell.angle_alpha   90.00
_cell.angle_beta   90.00
_cell.angle_gamma   90.00
#
_symmetry.space_group_name_H-M   'P 1'
#
loop_
_entity.id
_entity.type
_entity.pdbx_description
1 polymer ?
#
loop_
_entity_poly.entity_id
_entity_poly.type
_entity_poly.pdbx_seq_one_letter_code
_entity_poly.pdbx_strand_id
1 'polypeptide(L)'
;MLNSLQDFVFYAPRLRINKRILALCMGNHELYMRRRKPDTIEVQQMKAQAREEKHHKQMERAQLENEKKKREIAEKEKERIEREKNELMEKLKQIEEQTQRAQKELEEQTRRALELEQERRRAKEEAERLERDRQAAEEAKAALAQQAADQMKTQEQLAAELAEFTAKIALLEEAKRKKEDEATEWQHKALSAQEDLEKTREELKTAMTSPPAPEHDEQDETADAGSAELPSDGVTNHRSEEERITEAQKNERVKKQLQALSSELAEARDDTKKTQNDMLHAENVRAGRDKYKTLRQIRQGNTKQRIDEV
;
A
#
# COMPACT_ATOMS: atom_id res chain seq x y z
N MET A 1 -43.94 11.33 -92.46
CA MET A 1 -44.98 11.97 -91.61
C MET A 1 -44.38 12.22 -90.24
N LEU A 2 -44.61 13.38 -89.64
CA LEU A 2 -44.23 13.63 -88.25
C LEU A 2 -45.33 13.04 -87.35
N ASN A 3 -44.97 12.08 -86.50
CA ASN A 3 -45.89 11.59 -85.47
C ASN A 3 -46.05 12.68 -84.40
N SER A 4 -47.12 13.47 -84.49
CA SER A 4 -47.56 14.32 -83.39
C SER A 4 -47.84 13.42 -82.17
N LEU A 5 -47.08 13.61 -81.09
CA LEU A 5 -47.41 13.00 -79.81
C LEU A 5 -48.77 13.54 -79.35
N GLN A 6 -49.57 12.65 -78.76
CA GLN A 6 -50.86 12.98 -78.15
C GLN A 6 -50.60 13.86 -76.92
N ASP A 7 -51.37 14.95 -76.77
CA ASP A 7 -51.24 15.83 -75.61
C ASP A 7 -51.77 15.15 -74.33
N PHE A 8 -51.06 15.34 -73.23
CA PHE A 8 -51.52 14.90 -71.91
C PHE A 8 -52.43 15.96 -71.29
N VAL A 9 -53.73 15.71 -71.28
CA VAL A 9 -54.77 16.65 -70.83
C VAL A 9 -55.44 16.12 -69.56
N PHE A 10 -55.49 16.97 -68.52
CA PHE A 10 -56.24 16.69 -67.29
C PHE A 10 -56.92 17.97 -66.78
N TYR A 11 -57.95 17.80 -65.95
CA TYR A 11 -58.74 18.90 -65.41
C TYR A 11 -58.54 19.02 -63.89
N ALA A 12 -58.50 20.25 -63.37
CA ALA A 12 -58.51 20.50 -61.93
C ALA A 12 -59.67 21.46 -61.55
N PRO A 13 -60.30 21.28 -60.38
CA PRO A 13 -61.59 21.90 -60.07
C PRO A 13 -61.55 23.41 -59.79
N ARG A 14 -60.37 24.05 -59.78
CA ARG A 14 -60.21 25.49 -59.50
C ARG A 14 -59.02 26.08 -60.25
N LEU A 15 -59.21 27.21 -60.94
CA LEU A 15 -58.14 27.91 -61.70
C LEU A 15 -56.91 28.28 -60.84
N ARG A 16 -57.10 28.59 -59.54
CA ARG A 16 -55.99 28.82 -58.61
C ARG A 16 -55.07 27.60 -58.44
N ILE A 17 -55.58 26.39 -58.60
CA ILE A 17 -54.80 25.15 -58.56
C ILE A 17 -53.97 25.03 -59.85
N ASN A 18 -54.56 25.24 -61.02
CA ASN A 18 -53.85 25.22 -62.31
C ASN A 18 -52.67 26.19 -62.34
N LYS A 19 -52.85 27.43 -61.88
CA LYS A 19 -51.75 28.41 -61.78
C LYS A 19 -50.60 27.92 -60.88
N ARG A 20 -50.91 27.22 -59.78
CA ARG A 20 -49.89 26.64 -58.88
C ARG A 20 -49.19 25.42 -59.51
N ILE A 21 -49.93 24.55 -60.20
CA ILE A 21 -49.36 23.40 -60.91
C ILE A 21 -48.38 23.87 -61.99
N LEU A 22 -48.80 24.82 -62.84
CA LEU A 22 -47.96 25.34 -63.92
C LEU A 22 -46.63 25.91 -63.41
N ALA A 23 -46.67 26.74 -62.36
CA ALA A 23 -45.46 27.30 -61.75
C ALA A 23 -44.52 26.21 -61.18
N LEU A 24 -45.09 25.19 -60.53
CA LEU A 24 -44.31 24.04 -60.03
C LEU A 24 -43.71 23.22 -61.17
N CYS A 25 -44.45 22.97 -62.25
CA CYS A 25 -43.96 22.24 -63.42
C CYS A 25 -42.79 22.99 -64.10
N MET A 26 -42.93 24.30 -64.34
CA MET A 26 -41.89 25.12 -64.95
C MET A 26 -40.61 25.13 -64.10
N GLY A 27 -40.71 25.47 -62.82
CA GLY A 27 -39.54 25.54 -61.92
C GLY A 27 -38.85 24.20 -61.71
N ASN A 28 -39.61 23.10 -61.59
CA ASN A 28 -39.00 21.76 -61.49
C ASN A 28 -38.33 21.33 -62.79
N HIS A 29 -38.91 21.65 -63.95
CA HIS A 29 -38.31 21.36 -65.25
C HIS A 29 -37.01 22.13 -65.47
N GLU A 30 -36.99 23.43 -65.17
CA GLU A 30 -35.77 24.25 -65.29
C GLU A 30 -34.64 23.69 -64.41
N LEU A 31 -34.92 23.42 -63.12
CA LEU A 31 -33.93 22.84 -62.21
C LEU A 31 -33.52 21.42 -62.61
N TYR A 32 -34.42 20.61 -63.18
CA TYR A 32 -34.10 19.28 -63.72
C TYR A 32 -33.13 19.35 -64.89
N MET A 33 -33.32 20.31 -65.81
CA MET A 33 -32.41 20.56 -66.93
C MET A 33 -31.10 21.20 -66.49
N ARG A 34 -31.13 22.12 -65.51
CA ARG A 34 -29.93 22.75 -64.93
C ARG A 34 -28.99 21.71 -64.31
N ARG A 35 -29.54 20.72 -63.59
CA ARG A 35 -28.80 19.57 -63.02
C ARG A 35 -28.27 18.56 -64.06
N ARG A 36 -28.62 18.70 -65.34
CA ARG A 36 -28.16 17.84 -66.45
C ARG A 36 -27.14 18.54 -67.36
N LYS A 37 -26.89 19.82 -67.13
CA LYS A 37 -25.75 20.57 -67.68
C LYS A 37 -24.62 20.56 -66.64
N PRO A 38 -23.36 20.80 -67.05
CA PRO A 38 -22.29 21.10 -66.10
C PRO A 38 -22.66 22.29 -65.20
N ASP A 39 -22.12 22.31 -63.97
CA ASP A 39 -22.29 23.44 -63.06
C ASP A 39 -21.79 24.76 -63.69
N THR A 40 -22.48 25.88 -63.46
CA THR A 40 -21.96 27.20 -63.83
C THR A 40 -20.70 27.53 -63.01
N ILE A 41 -19.85 28.44 -63.50
CA ILE A 41 -18.59 28.82 -62.84
C ILE A 41 -18.84 29.23 -61.38
N GLU A 42 -19.89 30.02 -61.12
CA GLU A 42 -20.35 30.42 -59.79
C GLU A 42 -20.63 29.20 -58.89
N VAL A 43 -21.39 28.22 -59.39
CA VAL A 43 -21.73 27.00 -58.64
C VAL A 43 -20.49 26.12 -58.42
N GLN A 44 -19.54 26.10 -59.35
CA GLN A 44 -18.25 25.43 -59.15
C GLN A 44 -17.41 26.11 -58.06
N GLN A 45 -17.34 27.44 -58.05
CA GLN A 45 -16.67 28.25 -57.03
C GLN A 45 -17.32 28.05 -55.64
N MET A 46 -18.66 28.14 -55.54
CA MET A 46 -19.39 27.84 -54.30
C MET A 46 -19.12 26.41 -53.81
N LYS A 47 -19.06 25.42 -54.71
CA LYS A 47 -18.70 24.03 -54.37
C LYS A 47 -17.22 23.84 -54.04
N ALA A 48 -16.33 24.74 -54.43
CA ALA A 48 -14.92 24.73 -54.03
C ALA A 48 -14.77 25.33 -52.62
N GLN A 49 -15.26 26.56 -52.42
CA GLN A 49 -15.28 27.24 -51.12
C GLN A 49 -15.96 26.38 -50.04
N ALA A 50 -17.13 25.80 -50.31
CA ALA A 50 -17.82 24.94 -49.33
C ALA A 50 -17.08 23.62 -49.01
N ARG A 51 -16.15 23.18 -49.87
CA ARG A 51 -15.24 22.05 -49.57
C ARG A 51 -14.04 22.51 -48.75
N GLU A 52 -13.45 23.65 -49.09
CA GLU A 52 -12.33 24.27 -48.38
C GLU A 52 -12.71 24.66 -46.95
N GLU A 53 -13.80 25.41 -46.76
CA GLU A 53 -14.34 25.74 -45.43
C GLU A 53 -14.63 24.49 -44.60
N LYS A 54 -15.19 23.44 -45.22
CA LYS A 54 -15.46 22.18 -44.52
C LYS A 54 -14.16 21.50 -44.09
N HIS A 55 -13.16 21.45 -44.95
CA HIS A 55 -11.85 20.87 -44.62
C HIS A 55 -11.14 21.67 -43.52
N HIS A 56 -11.18 23.00 -43.58
CA HIS A 56 -10.62 23.88 -42.56
C HIS A 56 -11.29 23.66 -41.20
N LYS A 57 -12.63 23.64 -41.16
CA LYS A 57 -13.42 23.32 -39.95
C LYS A 57 -13.21 21.88 -39.45
N GLN A 58 -12.74 20.96 -40.29
CA GLN A 58 -12.31 19.61 -39.87
C GLN A 58 -10.88 19.60 -39.31
N MET A 59 -9.96 20.35 -39.91
CA MET A 59 -8.57 20.52 -39.41
C MET A 59 -8.56 21.18 -38.03
N GLU A 60 -9.29 22.28 -37.85
CA GLU A 60 -9.49 22.99 -36.59
C GLU A 60 -10.00 22.04 -35.48
N ARG A 61 -11.05 21.25 -35.79
CA ARG A 61 -11.60 20.24 -34.85
C ARG A 61 -10.60 19.14 -34.50
N ALA A 62 -9.84 18.64 -35.48
CA ALA A 62 -8.81 17.63 -35.24
C ALA A 62 -7.64 18.17 -34.42
N GLN A 63 -7.24 19.43 -34.61
CA GLN A 63 -6.25 20.11 -33.77
C GLN A 63 -6.75 20.24 -32.33
N LEU A 64 -7.99 20.72 -32.13
CA LEU A 64 -8.62 20.84 -30.81
C LEU A 64 -8.80 19.47 -30.12
N GLU A 65 -9.13 18.41 -30.86
CA GLU A 65 -9.24 17.05 -30.30
C GLU A 65 -7.87 16.49 -29.89
N ASN A 66 -6.84 16.70 -30.71
CA ASN A 66 -5.47 16.31 -30.38
C ASN A 66 -4.91 17.11 -29.21
N GLU A 67 -5.24 18.40 -29.08
CA GLU A 67 -4.86 19.20 -27.92
C GLU A 67 -5.57 18.72 -26.65
N LYS A 68 -6.88 18.43 -26.72
CA LYS A 68 -7.63 17.83 -25.61
C LYS A 68 -7.03 16.51 -25.14
N LYS A 69 -6.70 15.59 -26.07
CA LYS A 69 -6.04 14.31 -25.74
C LYS A 69 -4.68 14.52 -25.08
N LYS A 70 -3.87 15.48 -25.57
CA LYS A 70 -2.58 15.83 -24.94
C LYS A 70 -2.76 16.39 -23.52
N ARG A 71 -3.76 17.27 -23.31
CA ARG A 71 -4.10 17.80 -21.98
C ARG A 71 -4.58 16.69 -21.04
N GLU A 72 -5.46 15.81 -21.49
CA GLU A 72 -5.98 14.66 -20.73
C GLU A 72 -4.86 13.68 -20.31
N ILE A 73 -3.89 13.41 -21.20
CA ILE A 73 -2.72 12.59 -20.87
C ILE A 73 -1.84 13.29 -19.83
N ALA A 74 -1.56 14.59 -20.00
CA ALA A 74 -0.76 15.36 -19.05
C ALA A 74 -1.45 15.51 -17.68
N GLU A 75 -2.78 15.56 -17.64
CA GLU A 75 -3.58 15.60 -16.42
C GLU A 75 -3.52 14.25 -15.67
N LYS A 76 -3.71 13.12 -16.37
CA LYS A 76 -3.56 11.77 -15.78
C LYS A 76 -2.13 11.50 -15.29
N GLU A 77 -1.13 11.98 -16.02
CA GLU A 77 0.27 11.87 -15.59
C GLU A 77 0.56 12.74 -14.36
N LYS A 78 0.03 13.97 -14.31
CA LYS A 78 0.09 14.81 -13.11
C LYS A 78 -0.58 14.13 -11.92
N GLU A 79 -1.77 13.55 -12.09
CA GLU A 79 -2.42 12.78 -11.02
C GLU A 79 -1.58 11.60 -10.55
N ARG A 80 -0.93 10.88 -11.47
CA ARG A 80 -0.05 9.75 -11.15
C ARG A 80 1.15 10.20 -10.31
N ILE A 81 1.87 11.23 -10.76
CA ILE A 81 2.98 11.84 -10.03
C ILE A 81 2.50 12.40 -8.67
N GLU A 82 1.28 12.94 -8.58
CA GLU A 82 0.70 13.43 -7.33
C GLU A 82 0.40 12.29 -6.34
N ARG A 83 -0.08 11.12 -6.80
CA ARG A 83 -0.23 9.91 -5.99
C ARG A 83 1.12 9.38 -5.51
N GLU A 84 2.07 9.18 -6.42
CA GLU A 84 3.43 8.70 -6.12
C GLU A 84 4.14 9.62 -5.12
N LYS A 85 4.02 10.95 -5.28
CA LYS A 85 4.50 11.96 -4.32
C LYS A 85 3.85 11.81 -2.94
N ASN A 86 2.53 11.59 -2.87
CA ASN A 86 1.83 11.42 -1.59
C ASN A 86 2.24 10.12 -0.88
N GLU A 87 2.42 9.01 -1.61
CA GLU A 87 2.94 7.76 -1.06
C GLU A 87 4.37 7.90 -0.54
N LEU A 88 5.24 8.62 -1.26
CA LEU A 88 6.60 8.91 -0.82
C LEU A 88 6.64 9.81 0.42
N MET A 89 5.76 10.82 0.51
CA MET A 89 5.65 11.65 1.72
C MET A 89 5.19 10.84 2.94
N GLU A 90 4.22 9.93 2.79
CA GLU A 90 3.76 9.10 3.91
C GLU A 90 4.83 8.07 4.33
N LYS A 91 5.59 7.49 3.37
CA LYS A 91 6.78 6.67 3.67
C LYS A 91 7.86 7.45 4.41
N LEU A 92 8.17 8.68 3.98
CA LEU A 92 9.13 9.56 4.66
C LEU A 92 8.68 9.86 6.11
N LYS A 93 7.39 10.17 6.30
CA LYS A 93 6.81 10.40 7.63
C LYS A 93 6.86 9.15 8.53
N GLN A 94 6.64 7.95 7.99
CA GLN A 94 6.82 6.70 8.73
C GLN A 94 8.28 6.48 9.15
N ILE A 95 9.24 6.74 8.26
CA ILE A 95 10.67 6.66 8.56
C ILE A 95 11.08 7.72 9.60
N GLU A 96 10.54 8.94 9.51
CA GLU A 96 10.76 9.99 10.51
C GLU A 96 10.20 9.57 11.88
N GLU A 97 8.96 9.07 11.95
CA GLU A 97 8.38 8.56 13.19
C GLU A 97 9.19 7.39 13.78
N GLN A 98 9.66 6.45 12.96
CA GLN A 98 10.53 5.35 13.41
C GLN A 98 11.87 5.88 13.94
N THR A 99 12.47 6.85 13.25
CA THR A 99 13.74 7.47 13.66
C THR A 99 13.57 8.23 14.98
N GLN A 100 12.49 9.01 15.15
CA GLN A 100 12.18 9.70 16.40
C GLN A 100 11.90 8.74 17.57
N ARG A 101 11.30 7.56 17.31
CA ARG A 101 11.09 6.51 18.33
C ARG A 101 12.42 5.89 18.74
N ALA A 102 13.23 5.44 17.77
CA ALA A 102 14.55 4.86 18.01
C ALA A 102 15.51 5.84 18.73
N GLN A 103 15.46 7.13 18.38
CA GLN A 103 16.25 8.16 19.06
C GLN A 103 15.81 8.34 20.52
N LYS A 104 14.50 8.40 20.82
CA LYS A 104 13.99 8.48 22.20
C LYS A 104 14.36 7.24 23.02
N GLU A 105 14.30 6.05 22.40
CA GLU A 105 14.69 4.80 23.06
C GLU A 105 16.21 4.74 23.32
N LEU A 106 17.03 5.25 22.41
CA LEU A 106 18.48 5.43 22.63
C LEU A 106 18.78 6.46 23.73
N GLU A 107 18.04 7.58 23.78
CA GLU A 107 18.13 8.57 24.86
C GLU A 107 17.74 7.97 26.23
N GLU A 108 16.68 7.15 26.28
CA GLU A 108 16.30 6.41 27.48
C GLU A 108 17.33 5.36 27.90
N GLN A 109 17.86 4.55 26.96
CA GLN A 109 18.93 3.59 27.26
C GLN A 109 20.20 4.30 27.76
N THR A 110 20.57 5.44 27.17
CA THR A 110 21.69 6.28 27.61
C THR A 110 21.47 6.80 29.02
N ARG A 111 20.24 7.24 29.35
CA ARG A 111 19.91 7.70 30.71
C ARG A 111 19.97 6.57 31.73
N ARG A 112 19.39 5.40 31.42
CA ARG A 112 19.43 4.20 32.27
C ARG A 112 20.87 3.70 32.48
N ALA A 113 21.72 3.76 31.46
CA ALA A 113 23.14 3.40 31.57
C ALA A 113 23.89 4.36 32.52
N LEU A 114 23.61 5.67 32.45
CA LEU A 114 24.19 6.67 33.34
C LEU A 114 23.66 6.53 34.78
N GLU A 115 22.38 6.20 34.96
CA GLU A 115 21.77 5.89 36.27
C GLU A 115 22.49 4.67 36.91
N LEU A 116 22.65 3.58 36.14
CA LEU A 116 23.39 2.37 36.57
C LEU A 116 24.88 2.62 36.83
N GLU A 117 25.54 3.49 36.06
CA GLU A 117 26.93 3.89 36.34
C GLU A 117 27.04 4.63 37.67
N GLN A 118 26.11 5.55 37.96
CA GLN A 118 26.06 6.27 39.24
C GLN A 118 25.77 5.32 40.41
N GLU A 119 24.85 4.37 40.28
CA GLU A 119 24.61 3.35 41.31
C GLU A 119 25.83 2.46 41.53
N ARG A 120 26.45 1.94 40.46
CA ARG A 120 27.66 1.14 40.55
C ARG A 120 28.82 1.92 41.18
N ARG A 121 28.93 3.23 40.90
CA ARG A 121 29.91 4.12 41.53
C ARG A 121 29.64 4.27 43.03
N ARG A 122 28.40 4.56 43.44
CA ARG A 122 28.02 4.64 44.87
C ARG A 122 28.29 3.33 45.60
N ALA A 123 27.93 2.19 44.99
CA ALA A 123 28.20 0.87 45.53
C ALA A 123 29.70 0.58 45.67
N LYS A 124 30.55 1.07 44.75
CA LYS A 124 32.01 0.99 44.87
C LYS A 124 32.56 1.90 45.98
N GLU A 125 32.09 3.15 46.07
CA GLU A 125 32.48 4.09 47.12
C GLU A 125 32.06 3.59 48.52
N GLU A 126 30.91 2.93 48.64
CA GLU A 126 30.47 2.24 49.87
C GLU A 126 31.25 0.95 50.15
N ALA A 127 31.53 0.11 49.15
CA ALA A 127 32.35 -1.08 49.32
C ALA A 127 33.77 -0.72 49.80
N GLU A 128 34.38 0.33 49.25
CA GLU A 128 35.67 0.85 49.74
C GLU A 128 35.56 1.45 51.14
N ARG A 129 34.41 2.04 51.54
CA ARG A 129 34.20 2.49 52.92
C ARG A 129 34.17 1.28 53.87
N LEU A 130 33.34 0.29 53.55
CA LEU A 130 33.23 -0.94 54.32
C LEU A 130 34.56 -1.72 54.38
N GLU A 131 35.38 -1.68 53.34
CA GLU A 131 36.72 -2.28 53.37
C GLU A 131 37.68 -1.54 54.30
N ARG A 132 37.68 -0.19 54.31
CA ARG A 132 38.44 0.60 55.29
C ARG A 132 37.95 0.35 56.72
N ASP A 133 36.63 0.31 56.93
CA ASP A 133 36.01 -0.01 58.22
C ASP A 133 36.41 -1.43 58.69
N ARG A 134 36.47 -2.39 57.76
CA ARG A 134 36.91 -3.78 58.01
C ARG A 134 38.40 -3.85 58.36
N GLN A 135 39.26 -3.12 57.64
CA GLN A 135 40.69 -3.05 57.92
C GLN A 135 40.95 -2.41 59.30
N ALA A 136 40.31 -1.28 59.61
CA ALA A 136 40.41 -0.65 60.92
C ALA A 136 39.89 -1.55 62.07
N ALA A 137 38.85 -2.35 61.82
CA ALA A 137 38.37 -3.34 62.78
C ALA A 137 39.34 -4.52 62.97
N GLU A 138 40.05 -4.96 61.92
CA GLU A 138 41.12 -5.97 62.03
C GLU A 138 42.34 -5.42 62.77
N GLU A 139 42.76 -4.19 62.50
CA GLU A 139 43.84 -3.50 63.23
C GLU A 139 43.50 -3.33 64.72
N ALA A 140 42.29 -2.84 65.03
CA ALA A 140 41.83 -2.69 66.41
C ALA A 140 41.76 -4.04 67.14
N LYS A 141 41.31 -5.11 66.46
CA LYS A 141 41.30 -6.47 66.99
C LYS A 141 42.73 -7.01 67.20
N ALA A 142 43.67 -6.71 66.31
CA ALA A 142 45.08 -7.09 66.46
C ALA A 142 45.76 -6.35 67.62
N ALA A 143 45.47 -5.05 67.79
CA ALA A 143 45.95 -4.26 68.93
C ALA A 143 45.41 -4.79 70.26
N LEU A 144 44.11 -5.12 70.35
CA LEU A 144 43.52 -5.76 71.53
C LEU A 144 44.11 -7.16 71.78
N ALA A 145 44.44 -7.93 70.73
CA ALA A 145 45.10 -9.23 70.87
C ALA A 145 46.55 -9.09 71.37
N GLN A 146 47.30 -8.07 70.94
CA GLN A 146 48.61 -7.76 71.52
C GLN A 146 48.50 -7.33 72.98
N GLN A 147 47.56 -6.43 73.30
CA GLN A 147 47.32 -6.00 74.69
C GLN A 147 46.95 -7.17 75.60
N ALA A 148 46.13 -8.12 75.13
CA ALA A 148 45.81 -9.35 75.84
C ALA A 148 47.04 -10.27 76.00
N ALA A 149 47.87 -10.41 74.96
CA ALA A 149 49.10 -11.20 75.05
C ALA A 149 50.14 -10.61 76.02
N ASP A 150 50.25 -9.28 76.10
CA ASP A 150 51.15 -8.62 77.06
C ASP A 150 50.58 -8.62 78.48
N GLN A 151 49.24 -8.61 78.64
CA GLN A 151 48.58 -8.94 79.92
C GLN A 151 48.83 -10.39 80.34
N MET A 152 48.83 -11.35 79.41
CA MET A 152 49.20 -12.74 79.72
C MET A 152 50.67 -12.85 80.15
N LYS A 153 51.62 -12.25 79.43
CA LYS A 153 53.05 -12.24 79.82
C LYS A 153 53.29 -11.64 81.20
N THR A 154 52.57 -10.57 81.55
CA THR A 154 52.69 -9.96 82.89
C THR A 154 52.03 -10.80 83.99
N GLN A 155 50.96 -11.54 83.68
CA GLN A 155 50.44 -12.58 84.59
C GLN A 155 51.39 -13.78 84.73
N GLU A 156 52.05 -14.22 83.65
CA GLU A 156 53.07 -15.27 83.68
C GLU A 156 54.29 -14.85 84.50
N GLN A 157 54.74 -13.59 84.39
CA GLN A 157 55.80 -13.01 85.22
C GLN A 157 55.41 -12.98 86.70
N LEU A 158 54.21 -12.50 87.04
CA LEU A 158 53.70 -12.53 88.41
C LEU A 158 53.57 -13.97 88.96
N ALA A 159 53.17 -14.93 88.12
CA ALA A 159 53.11 -16.34 88.48
C ALA A 159 54.53 -16.94 88.69
N ALA A 160 55.51 -16.52 87.90
CA ALA A 160 56.91 -16.92 88.08
C ALA A 160 57.54 -16.32 89.34
N GLU A 161 57.26 -15.04 89.67
CA GLU A 161 57.66 -14.44 90.94
C GLU A 161 57.02 -15.16 92.13
N LEU A 162 55.72 -15.46 92.07
CA LEU A 162 55.03 -16.27 93.08
C LEU A 162 55.64 -17.68 93.20
N ALA A 163 56.06 -18.29 92.09
CA ALA A 163 56.77 -19.57 92.11
C ALA A 163 58.18 -19.46 92.71
N GLU A 164 58.91 -18.37 92.48
CA GLU A 164 60.21 -18.11 93.15
C GLU A 164 60.02 -17.90 94.65
N PHE A 165 59.04 -17.10 95.08
CA PHE A 165 58.72 -16.96 96.50
C PHE A 165 58.28 -18.29 97.13
N THR A 166 57.52 -19.11 96.41
CA THR A 166 57.13 -20.46 96.86
C THR A 166 58.35 -21.39 96.97
N ALA A 167 59.28 -21.37 96.01
CA ALA A 167 60.53 -22.12 96.08
C ALA A 167 61.46 -21.63 97.21
N LYS A 168 61.42 -20.33 97.52
CA LYS A 168 62.17 -19.72 98.63
C LYS A 168 61.57 -20.07 100.00
N ILE A 169 60.23 -20.17 100.08
CA ILE A 169 59.53 -20.76 101.23
C ILE A 169 59.92 -22.23 101.35
N ALA A 170 59.85 -23.01 100.27
CA ALA A 170 60.24 -24.43 100.27
C ALA A 170 61.70 -24.64 100.68
N LEU A 171 62.64 -23.76 100.32
CA LEU A 171 64.03 -23.81 100.79
C LEU A 171 64.18 -23.45 102.28
N LEU A 172 63.36 -22.53 102.80
CA LEU A 172 63.32 -22.23 104.24
C LEU A 172 62.64 -23.36 105.02
N GLU A 173 61.61 -23.98 104.46
CA GLU A 173 60.99 -25.20 104.97
C GLU A 173 61.92 -26.40 104.87
N GLU A 174 62.78 -26.51 103.86
CA GLU A 174 63.78 -27.58 103.76
C GLU A 174 65.00 -27.32 104.68
N ALA A 175 65.35 -26.06 104.95
CA ALA A 175 66.34 -25.72 105.97
C ALA A 175 65.79 -25.95 107.39
N LYS A 176 64.51 -25.61 107.62
CA LYS A 176 63.76 -25.99 108.82
C LYS A 176 63.67 -27.51 108.94
N ARG A 177 63.36 -28.21 107.83
CA ARG A 177 63.28 -29.67 107.75
C ARG A 177 64.63 -30.30 108.04
N LYS A 178 65.76 -29.78 107.53
CA LYS A 178 67.09 -30.29 107.88
C LYS A 178 67.38 -30.15 109.39
N LYS A 179 66.86 -29.13 110.07
CA LYS A 179 66.89 -29.04 111.54
C LYS A 179 65.84 -29.92 112.25
N GLU A 180 64.71 -30.18 111.61
CA GLU A 180 63.72 -31.16 112.04
C GLU A 180 64.12 -32.59 111.65
N ASP A 181 65.16 -32.80 110.85
CA ASP A 181 65.78 -34.07 110.50
C ASP A 181 66.97 -34.33 111.43
N GLU A 182 67.74 -33.28 111.79
CA GLU A 182 68.57 -33.28 113.03
C GLU A 182 67.72 -33.56 114.30
N ALA A 183 66.40 -33.34 114.26
CA ALA A 183 65.46 -33.71 115.33
C ALA A 183 64.65 -35.00 115.04
N THR A 184 64.47 -35.42 113.79
CA THR A 184 63.80 -36.69 113.44
C THR A 184 64.77 -37.86 113.28
N GLU A 185 66.09 -37.67 113.29
CA GLU A 185 67.00 -38.74 113.76
C GLU A 185 66.77 -39.10 115.25
N TRP A 186 66.06 -38.24 115.99
CA TRP A 186 65.56 -38.50 117.35
C TRP A 186 64.07 -38.90 117.39
N GLN A 187 63.22 -38.49 116.43
CA GLN A 187 61.77 -38.80 116.39
C GLN A 187 61.33 -39.86 115.36
N HIS A 188 62.07 -40.11 114.28
CA HIS A 188 61.91 -41.27 113.39
C HIS A 188 62.44 -42.56 114.03
N LYS A 189 63.19 -42.44 115.14
CA LYS A 189 63.32 -43.49 116.17
C LYS A 189 61.99 -43.83 116.87
N ALA A 190 60.88 -43.12 116.61
CA ALA A 190 59.60 -43.27 117.31
C ALA A 190 58.32 -43.42 116.42
N LEU A 191 58.30 -43.10 115.11
CA LEU A 191 57.06 -43.08 114.26
C LEU A 191 57.27 -43.56 112.79
N SER A 192 56.33 -44.32 112.17
CA SER A 192 56.56 -45.07 110.88
C SER A 192 55.30 -45.42 109.93
N ALA A 193 54.85 -44.65 108.83
CA ALA A 193 53.86 -44.94 107.64
C ALA A 193 53.42 -43.82 106.50
N GLN A 194 52.70 -44.11 105.30
CA GLN A 194 51.68 -43.33 104.38
C GLN A 194 51.78 -42.96 102.78
N GLU A 195 50.66 -42.71 101.96
CA GLU A 195 50.45 -42.79 100.41
C GLU A 195 49.29 -41.95 99.57
N ASP A 196 49.24 -41.72 98.17
CA ASP A 196 48.11 -41.07 97.24
C ASP A 196 48.21 -41.01 95.58
N LEU A 197 47.17 -40.61 94.68
CA LEU A 197 47.14 -39.91 93.25
C LEU A 197 45.98 -40.12 92.07
N GLU A 198 45.74 -39.22 90.99
CA GLU A 198 44.65 -39.24 89.84
C GLU A 198 44.77 -38.47 88.37
N LYS A 199 43.78 -38.48 87.34
CA LYS A 199 43.75 -37.98 85.82
C LYS A 199 42.34 -37.90 84.97
N THR A 200 41.91 -37.48 83.68
CA THR A 200 42.10 -36.67 82.32
C THR A 200 40.75 -36.58 81.38
N ARG A 201 40.38 -36.19 80.05
CA ARG A 201 40.81 -35.81 78.58
C ARG A 201 39.66 -35.22 77.52
N GLU A 202 39.85 -34.90 76.17
CA GLU A 202 39.01 -34.12 75.06
C GLU A 202 38.67 -34.78 73.58
N GLU A 203 38.15 -34.34 72.34
CA GLU A 203 37.87 -33.11 71.38
C GLU A 203 36.87 -33.28 70.04
N LEU A 204 36.78 -32.48 68.86
CA LEU A 204 35.64 -32.37 67.75
C LEU A 204 35.86 -31.63 66.27
N LYS A 205 35.01 -31.62 65.11
CA LYS A 205 34.91 -30.64 63.82
C LYS A 205 33.98 -30.94 62.46
N THR A 206 33.85 -30.09 61.32
CA THR A 206 32.89 -30.07 60.02
C THR A 206 33.39 -29.39 58.61
N ALA A 207 32.84 -29.06 57.32
CA ALA A 207 31.62 -28.92 56.32
C ALA A 207 31.96 -28.83 54.68
N MET A 208 31.35 -28.41 53.45
CA MET A 208 30.15 -27.73 52.68
C MET A 208 30.00 -27.86 51.00
N THR A 209 29.25 -27.05 50.09
CA THR A 209 28.86 -27.20 48.54
C THR A 209 28.60 -25.88 47.55
N SER A 210 28.06 -25.59 46.25
CA SER A 210 27.22 -26.05 44.97
C SER A 210 27.17 -25.13 43.55
N PRO A 211 26.43 -25.37 42.34
CA PRO A 211 26.55 -24.78 40.86
C PRO A 211 25.34 -24.36 39.77
N PRO A 212 25.50 -23.91 38.40
CA PRO A 212 24.54 -23.28 37.29
C PRO A 212 24.45 -23.83 35.72
N ALA A 213 23.98 -23.37 34.43
CA ALA A 213 23.41 -22.20 33.51
C ALA A 213 22.82 -22.48 31.93
N PRO A 214 22.32 -21.53 30.99
CA PRO A 214 21.55 -21.63 29.58
C PRO A 214 21.99 -20.78 28.21
N GLU A 215 21.45 -20.40 26.92
CA GLU A 215 20.24 -20.22 25.85
C GLU A 215 20.61 -20.20 24.22
N HIS A 216 20.04 -19.77 22.96
CA HIS A 216 18.95 -19.00 22.08
C HIS A 216 18.68 -19.50 20.50
N ASP A 217 18.21 -19.03 19.21
CA ASP A 217 17.82 -17.89 18.14
C ASP A 217 16.85 -18.33 16.83
N GLU A 218 16.46 -17.86 15.53
CA GLU A 218 16.50 -16.75 14.35
C GLU A 218 15.56 -16.91 12.94
N GLN A 219 15.45 -15.98 11.85
CA GLN A 219 15.03 -15.95 10.29
C GLN A 219 13.65 -15.30 9.58
N ASP A 220 13.21 -14.96 8.25
CA ASP A 220 13.46 -14.92 6.66
C ASP A 220 12.47 -14.02 5.61
N GLU A 221 12.34 -14.13 4.18
CA GLU A 221 11.67 -13.18 3.04
C GLU A 221 10.89 -13.76 1.68
N THR A 222 10.43 -13.33 0.38
CA THR A 222 10.43 -12.29 -0.84
C THR A 222 9.23 -12.25 -2.01
N ALA A 223 9.18 -11.48 -3.21
CA ALA A 223 8.05 -11.32 -4.33
C ALA A 223 8.24 -10.73 -5.90
N ASP A 224 7.22 -10.59 -6.89
CA ASP A 224 7.27 -10.21 -8.46
C ASP A 224 5.97 -9.67 -9.37
N ALA A 225 5.97 -9.23 -10.75
CA ALA A 225 4.82 -8.67 -11.69
C ALA A 225 4.89 -8.46 -13.36
N GLY A 226 3.83 -8.03 -14.22
CA GLY A 226 3.80 -7.74 -15.78
C GLY A 226 2.52 -7.18 -16.68
N SER A 227 2.52 -6.85 -18.07
CA SER A 227 1.37 -6.25 -19.00
C SER A 227 1.39 -6.13 -20.67
N ALA A 228 0.35 -5.64 -21.50
CA ALA A 228 0.17 -5.45 -23.08
C ALA A 228 -1.09 -4.55 -23.69
N GLU A 229 -1.64 -4.23 -24.96
CA GLU A 229 -1.57 -4.33 -26.54
C GLU A 229 -2.55 -3.36 -27.49
N LEU A 230 -2.83 -3.46 -28.89
CA LEU A 230 -3.28 -2.37 -29.94
C LEU A 230 -4.46 -2.46 -31.14
N PRO A 231 -4.44 -2.12 -32.54
CA PRO A 231 -5.52 -1.35 -33.42
C PRO A 231 -5.94 -1.65 -35.01
N SER A 232 -6.86 -0.91 -35.80
CA SER A 232 -7.25 -1.00 -37.35
C SER A 232 -8.31 0.01 -38.13
N ASP A 233 -8.53 0.07 -39.53
CA ASP A 233 -9.50 0.96 -40.42
C ASP A 233 -9.84 0.67 -42.03
N GLY A 234 -10.75 1.39 -42.84
CA GLY A 234 -11.03 1.31 -44.39
C GLY A 234 -12.21 2.11 -45.23
N VAL A 235 -12.28 2.21 -46.65
CA VAL A 235 -13.21 3.12 -47.57
C VAL A 235 -13.62 2.78 -49.14
N THR A 236 -14.57 3.47 -49.93
CA THR A 236 -14.95 3.32 -51.47
C THR A 236 -15.97 4.34 -52.27
N ASN A 237 -16.18 4.41 -53.67
CA ASN A 237 -17.17 5.30 -54.52
C ASN A 237 -17.41 5.18 -56.16
N HIS A 238 -18.52 5.64 -56.89
CA HIS A 238 -18.77 5.91 -58.43
C HIS A 238 -20.09 6.73 -58.91
N ARG A 239 -20.56 6.71 -60.22
CA ARG A 239 -21.77 7.39 -60.86
C ARG A 239 -23.15 6.96 -60.26
N SER A 240 -24.29 7.70 -60.43
CA SER A 240 -25.45 7.46 -59.51
C SER A 240 -26.95 7.82 -59.80
N GLU A 241 -27.43 8.44 -60.91
CA GLU A 241 -28.87 8.89 -60.98
C GLU A 241 -29.91 7.84 -61.42
N GLU A 242 -29.68 7.04 -62.47
CA GLU A 242 -30.61 5.96 -62.86
C GLU A 242 -30.37 4.70 -62.01
N GLU A 243 -29.12 4.54 -61.60
CA GLU A 243 -28.60 3.79 -60.45
C GLU A 243 -29.01 4.39 -59.08
N ARG A 244 -30.09 5.20 -59.04
CA ARG A 244 -30.76 5.52 -57.78
C ARG A 244 -31.42 4.26 -57.22
N ILE A 245 -30.68 3.61 -56.35
CA ILE A 245 -31.17 2.77 -55.27
C ILE A 245 -31.34 3.65 -54.01
N THR A 246 -32.18 3.24 -53.07
CA THR A 246 -32.48 4.01 -51.84
C THR A 246 -31.28 4.09 -50.90
N GLU A 247 -31.28 4.99 -49.91
CA GLU A 247 -30.20 5.04 -48.92
C GLU A 247 -30.08 3.70 -48.18
N ALA A 248 -31.21 3.09 -47.81
CA ALA A 248 -31.28 1.73 -47.26
C ALA A 248 -30.85 0.59 -48.22
N GLN A 249 -30.48 0.92 -49.46
CA GLN A 249 -29.87 -0.01 -50.43
C GLN A 249 -28.40 0.37 -50.72
N LYS A 250 -28.00 1.63 -50.55
CA LYS A 250 -26.58 2.08 -50.65
C LYS A 250 -25.78 1.84 -49.39
N ASN A 251 -26.45 1.87 -48.24
CA ASN A 251 -25.82 2.04 -46.94
C ASN A 251 -26.26 0.90 -46.00
N GLU A 252 -25.42 -0.11 -45.87
CA GLU A 252 -25.71 -1.32 -45.08
C GLU A 252 -25.89 -1.00 -43.59
N ARG A 253 -25.28 0.07 -43.07
CA ARG A 253 -25.54 0.55 -41.70
C ARG A 253 -26.98 1.06 -41.56
N VAL A 254 -27.43 1.92 -42.48
CA VAL A 254 -28.82 2.42 -42.47
C VAL A 254 -29.81 1.27 -42.67
N LYS A 255 -29.50 0.31 -43.55
CA LYS A 255 -30.30 -0.92 -43.73
C LYS A 255 -30.44 -1.71 -42.43
N LYS A 256 -29.33 -2.01 -41.74
CA LYS A 256 -29.33 -2.73 -40.46
C LYS A 256 -30.03 -1.94 -39.34
N GLN A 257 -29.84 -0.62 -39.27
CA GLN A 257 -30.54 0.24 -38.31
C GLN A 257 -32.06 0.23 -38.54
N LEU A 258 -32.51 0.29 -39.79
CA LEU A 258 -33.95 0.18 -40.12
C LEU A 258 -34.49 -1.22 -39.82
N GLN A 259 -33.71 -2.29 -40.01
CA GLN A 259 -34.11 -3.65 -39.67
C GLN A 259 -34.20 -3.87 -38.15
N ALA A 260 -33.23 -3.36 -37.38
CA ALA A 260 -33.23 -3.41 -35.91
C ALA A 260 -34.44 -2.64 -35.34
N LEU A 261 -34.62 -1.36 -35.73
CA LEU A 261 -35.78 -0.55 -35.34
C LEU A 261 -37.12 -1.19 -35.77
N SER A 262 -37.17 -1.88 -36.91
CA SER A 262 -38.39 -2.60 -37.34
C SER A 262 -38.69 -3.83 -36.49
N SER A 263 -37.68 -4.43 -35.86
CA SER A 263 -37.83 -5.55 -34.92
C SER A 263 -38.21 -5.04 -33.52
N GLU A 264 -37.47 -4.06 -33.01
CA GLU A 264 -37.72 -3.40 -31.72
C GLU A 264 -39.14 -2.81 -31.64
N LEU A 265 -39.60 -2.15 -32.71
CA LEU A 265 -40.94 -1.57 -32.78
C LEU A 265 -42.05 -2.60 -33.11
N ALA A 266 -41.72 -3.86 -33.44
CA ALA A 266 -42.72 -4.89 -33.71
C ALA A 266 -43.40 -5.37 -32.43
N GLU A 267 -42.65 -5.49 -31.32
CA GLU A 267 -43.17 -5.95 -30.03
C GLU A 267 -44.17 -4.94 -29.42
N ALA A 268 -43.93 -3.64 -29.61
CA ALA A 268 -44.80 -2.56 -29.14
C ALA A 268 -45.90 -2.17 -30.15
N ARG A 269 -46.11 -2.95 -31.22
CA ARG A 269 -46.99 -2.57 -32.33
C ARG A 269 -48.47 -2.85 -32.04
N ASP A 270 -49.25 -1.78 -31.86
CA ASP A 270 -50.71 -1.88 -31.92
C ASP A 270 -51.20 -2.02 -33.37
N ASP A 271 -51.52 -3.26 -33.74
CA ASP A 271 -52.00 -3.63 -35.06
C ASP A 271 -53.40 -3.05 -35.41
N THR A 272 -54.18 -2.62 -34.42
CA THR A 272 -55.51 -1.97 -34.65
C THR A 272 -55.39 -0.53 -35.13
N LYS A 273 -54.25 0.13 -34.88
CA LYS A 273 -53.99 1.55 -35.20
C LYS A 273 -53.33 1.78 -36.57
N LYS A 274 -53.21 0.74 -37.41
CA LYS A 274 -52.67 0.86 -38.77
C LYS A 274 -53.50 1.82 -39.63
N THR A 275 -52.87 2.86 -40.17
CA THR A 275 -53.51 3.72 -41.17
C THR A 275 -53.55 3.06 -42.55
N GLN A 276 -54.37 3.59 -43.45
CA GLN A 276 -54.37 3.17 -44.86
C GLN A 276 -53.00 3.29 -45.52
N ASN A 277 -52.21 4.31 -45.15
CA ASN A 277 -50.85 4.51 -45.67
C ASN A 277 -49.88 3.44 -45.14
N ASP A 278 -50.03 2.96 -43.91
CA ASP A 278 -49.20 1.89 -43.35
C ASP A 278 -49.47 0.56 -44.05
N MET A 279 -50.73 0.27 -44.36
CA MET A 279 -51.12 -0.92 -45.12
C MET A 279 -50.58 -0.87 -46.55
N LEU A 280 -50.73 0.26 -47.25
CA LEU A 280 -50.14 0.47 -48.57
C LEU A 280 -48.60 0.43 -48.55
N HIS A 281 -47.95 0.95 -47.51
CA HIS A 281 -46.51 0.88 -47.37
C HIS A 281 -46.04 -0.57 -47.16
N ALA A 282 -46.67 -1.30 -46.23
CA ALA A 282 -46.37 -2.70 -45.95
C ALA A 282 -46.56 -3.58 -47.21
N GLU A 283 -47.60 -3.34 -48.01
CA GLU A 283 -47.77 -4.05 -49.29
C GLU A 283 -46.67 -3.71 -50.29
N ASN A 284 -46.29 -2.43 -50.46
CA ASN A 284 -45.22 -2.06 -51.38
C ASN A 284 -43.88 -2.67 -50.96
N VAL A 285 -43.57 -2.70 -49.65
CA VAL A 285 -42.37 -3.37 -49.11
C VAL A 285 -42.44 -4.88 -49.33
N ARG A 286 -43.59 -5.53 -49.06
CA ARG A 286 -43.84 -6.96 -49.35
C ARG A 286 -43.64 -7.30 -50.83
N ALA A 287 -44.07 -6.42 -51.73
CA ALA A 287 -43.88 -6.55 -53.17
C ALA A 287 -42.47 -6.15 -53.65
N GLY A 288 -41.53 -5.89 -52.73
CA GLY A 288 -40.14 -5.49 -53.03
C GLY A 288 -40.01 -4.14 -53.73
N ARG A 289 -41.07 -3.32 -53.75
CA ARG A 289 -41.13 -2.02 -54.43
C ARG A 289 -40.49 -0.94 -53.55
N ASP A 290 -39.81 0.00 -54.20
CA ASP A 290 -39.32 1.23 -53.58
C ASP A 290 -39.57 2.43 -54.51
N LYS A 291 -39.30 3.64 -54.01
CA LYS A 291 -39.52 4.90 -54.74
C LYS A 291 -38.89 4.89 -56.13
N TYR A 292 -37.69 4.33 -56.29
CA TYR A 292 -36.95 4.38 -57.55
C TYR A 292 -37.26 3.19 -58.47
N LYS A 293 -37.51 2.00 -57.92
CA LYS A 293 -38.09 0.87 -58.69
C LYS A 293 -39.44 1.25 -59.30
N THR A 294 -40.34 1.81 -58.49
CA THR A 294 -41.67 2.24 -58.95
C THR A 294 -41.57 3.36 -59.98
N LEU A 295 -40.70 4.37 -59.77
CA LEU A 295 -40.44 5.41 -60.76
C LEU A 295 -39.82 4.90 -62.07
N ARG A 296 -39.03 3.82 -62.04
CA ARG A 296 -38.56 3.15 -63.28
C ARG A 296 -39.70 2.40 -63.95
N GLN A 297 -40.53 1.67 -63.20
CA GLN A 297 -41.65 0.88 -63.72
C GLN A 297 -42.70 1.76 -64.43
N ILE A 298 -43.22 2.81 -63.78
CA ILE A 298 -44.25 3.71 -64.36
C ILE A 298 -43.73 4.62 -65.49
N ARG A 299 -42.47 4.45 -65.91
CA ARG A 299 -41.83 5.16 -67.04
C ARG A 299 -41.43 4.22 -68.18
N GLN A 300 -41.72 2.93 -68.06
CA GLN A 300 -41.66 1.98 -69.18
C GLN A 300 -42.69 2.36 -70.25
N GLY A 301 -42.54 1.82 -71.46
CA GLY A 301 -43.40 2.17 -72.59
C GLY A 301 -43.15 3.59 -73.15
N ASN A 302 -43.63 3.80 -74.37
CA ASN A 302 -43.50 5.09 -75.05
C ASN A 302 -44.45 6.15 -74.45
N THR A 303 -44.28 7.41 -74.84
CA THR A 303 -45.09 8.52 -74.29
C THR A 303 -46.58 8.40 -74.63
N LYS A 304 -46.96 7.85 -75.80
CA LYS A 304 -48.38 7.68 -76.15
C LYS A 304 -49.03 6.61 -75.27
N GLN A 305 -48.39 5.45 -75.12
CA GLN A 305 -48.89 4.38 -74.26
C GLN A 305 -49.19 4.88 -72.84
N ARG A 306 -48.27 5.63 -72.22
CA ARG A 306 -48.45 6.22 -70.88
C ARG A 306 -49.40 7.42 -70.81
N ILE A 307 -50.02 7.80 -71.92
CA ILE A 307 -51.14 8.76 -72.00
C ILE A 307 -52.45 8.01 -72.25
N ASP A 308 -52.42 6.94 -73.06
CA ASP A 308 -53.56 6.03 -73.26
C ASP A 308 -53.91 5.21 -71.97
N GLU A 309 -53.00 5.18 -70.98
CA GLU A 309 -53.14 4.50 -69.68
C GLU A 309 -53.70 5.38 -68.52
N VAL A 310 -54.06 6.67 -68.76
CA VAL A 310 -54.39 7.65 -67.70
C VAL A 310 -55.73 8.36 -67.90
#